data_AF-A0A932J9E4-F1
#
_entry.id   AF-A0A932J9E4-F1
#
_cell.length_a   1.000
_cell.length_b   1.000
_cell.length_c   1.000
_cell.angle_alpha   90.00
_cell.angle_beta   90.00
_cell.angle_gamma   90.00
#
_symmetry.space_group_name_H-M   'P 1'
#
loop_
_entity.id
_entity.type
_entity.pdbx_description
1 polymer ?
#
loop_
_entity_poly.entity_id
_entity_poly.type
_entity_poly.pdbx_seq_one_letter_code
_entity_poly.pdbx_strand_id
1 'polypeptide(L)'
;MDARYRPGSPELIIDPAITRAVPYAVMVAVGIVMTLLALVGRAATPRDEVRLIGWLDWQALKAQRQYDGELSALRRDVDALAKALERYPDPVAASLLAERIANRHRAGVPMLASQREAALKAADSVQLWAQSGVSREEAVAAIEAAATLLEGRP
;
A
#
# COMPACT_ATOMS: atom_id res chain seq x y z
N MET A 1 -48.70 63.49 5.51
CA MET A 1 -48.32 63.66 4.09
C MET A 1 -47.47 64.91 4.06
N ASP A 2 -46.18 64.94 3.71
CA ASP A 2 -45.38 64.06 2.85
C ASP A 2 -43.89 64.26 3.18
N ALA A 3 -43.13 63.19 3.30
CA ALA A 3 -42.18 62.69 2.30
C ALA A 3 -40.73 63.06 2.64
N ARG A 4 -40.10 62.12 3.36
CA ARG A 4 -38.71 61.67 3.26
C ARG A 4 -37.83 62.46 2.27
N TYR A 5 -36.90 63.25 2.79
CA TYR A 5 -35.69 63.63 2.06
C TYR A 5 -34.48 63.44 2.99
N ARG A 6 -33.68 62.40 2.68
CA ARG A 6 -32.33 62.18 3.21
C ARG A 6 -31.35 62.45 2.05
N PRO A 7 -30.66 63.59 1.99
CA PRO A 7 -29.54 63.75 1.08
C PRO A 7 -28.22 63.57 1.85
N GLY A 8 -27.37 62.67 1.38
CA GLY A 8 -26.07 62.44 1.99
C GLY A 8 -25.56 61.00 1.92
N SER A 9 -26.12 60.14 1.07
CA SER A 9 -25.35 58.99 0.61
C SER A 9 -24.29 59.52 -0.37
N PRO A 10 -22.98 59.39 -0.09
CA PRO A 10 -21.95 59.75 -1.04
C PRO A 10 -22.14 58.87 -2.27
N GLU A 11 -22.58 59.47 -3.38
CA GLU A 11 -22.49 58.83 -4.68
C GLU A 11 -21.00 58.62 -4.95
N LEU A 12 -20.58 57.36 -4.93
CA LEU A 12 -19.23 56.98 -5.30
C LEU A 12 -19.08 57.28 -6.80
N ILE A 13 -18.59 58.47 -7.13
CA ILE A 13 -18.27 58.88 -8.49
C ILE A 13 -17.06 58.03 -8.93
N ILE A 14 -17.33 56.86 -9.51
CA ILE A 14 -16.30 56.04 -10.13
C ILE A 14 -15.96 56.71 -11.46
N ASP A 15 -14.73 57.23 -11.55
CA ASP A 15 -14.22 57.87 -12.76
C ASP A 15 -14.37 56.91 -13.97
N PRO A 16 -15.04 57.32 -15.05
CA PRO A 16 -15.22 56.49 -16.25
C PRO A 16 -13.91 56.10 -16.93
N ALA A 17 -12.78 56.75 -16.60
CA ALA A 17 -11.45 56.29 -16.99
C ALA A 17 -11.04 54.99 -16.27
N ILE A 18 -11.40 54.84 -14.99
CA ILE A 18 -11.12 53.65 -14.18
C ILE A 18 -11.93 52.46 -14.72
N THR A 19 -13.23 52.64 -14.99
CA THR A 19 -14.11 51.57 -15.49
C THR A 19 -13.65 50.99 -16.82
N ARG A 20 -13.00 51.80 -17.67
CA ARG A 20 -12.41 51.36 -18.95
C ARG A 20 -11.07 50.66 -18.78
N ALA A 21 -10.29 50.98 -17.74
CA ALA A 21 -8.98 50.40 -17.47
C ALA A 21 -9.05 49.05 -16.72
N VAL A 22 -10.12 48.81 -15.96
CA VAL A 22 -10.35 47.57 -15.20
C VAL A 22 -10.19 46.28 -16.04
N PRO A 23 -10.82 46.11 -17.22
CA PRO A 23 -10.67 44.86 -17.97
C PRO A 23 -9.23 44.60 -18.44
N TYR A 24 -8.50 45.65 -18.81
CA TYR A 24 -7.09 45.53 -19.21
C TYR A 24 -6.20 45.16 -18.01
N ALA A 25 -6.44 45.76 -16.84
CA ALA A 25 -5.72 45.42 -15.62
C ALA A 25 -5.95 43.96 -15.20
N VAL A 26 -7.19 43.45 -15.33
CA VAL A 26 -7.51 42.05 -15.07
C VAL A 26 -6.78 41.12 -16.05
N MET A 27 -6.79 41.44 -17.35
CA MET A 27 -6.10 40.62 -18.36
C MET A 27 -4.58 40.55 -18.09
N VAL A 28 -3.96 41.67 -17.74
CA VAL A 28 -2.52 41.71 -17.40
C VAL A 28 -2.25 40.91 -16.13
N ALA A 29 -3.07 41.06 -15.09
CA ALA A 29 -2.93 40.32 -13.84
C ALA A 29 -3.02 38.80 -14.07
N VAL A 30 -3.99 38.35 -14.87
CA VAL A 30 -4.12 36.93 -15.25
C VAL A 30 -2.89 36.45 -16.02
N GLY A 31 -2.41 37.24 -16.98
CA GLY A 31 -1.20 36.91 -17.75
C GLY A 31 0.05 36.78 -16.87
N ILE A 32 0.22 37.66 -15.89
CA ILE A 32 1.31 37.60 -14.91
C ILE A 32 1.18 36.33 -14.06
N VAL A 33 -0.01 36.05 -13.52
CA VAL A 33 -0.26 34.86 -12.71
C VAL A 33 0.04 33.58 -13.48
N MET A 34 -0.46 33.44 -14.72
CA MET A 34 -0.18 32.25 -15.54
C MET A 34 1.32 32.10 -15.84
N THR A 35 2.01 33.21 -16.09
CA THR A 35 3.46 33.21 -16.36
C THR A 35 4.25 32.78 -15.13
N LEU A 36 3.89 33.30 -13.95
CA LEU A 36 4.50 32.90 -12.68
C LEU A 36 4.25 31.43 -12.37
N LEU A 37 3.02 30.93 -12.56
CA LEU A 37 2.72 29.50 -12.42
C LEU A 37 3.54 28.65 -13.39
N ALA A 38 3.70 29.07 -14.65
CA ALA A 38 4.49 28.35 -15.63
C ALA A 38 5.98 28.29 -15.27
N LEU A 39 6.54 29.39 -14.75
CA LEU A 39 7.91 29.46 -14.26
C LEU A 39 8.13 28.56 -13.03
N VAL A 40 7.21 28.62 -12.06
CA VAL A 40 7.25 27.76 -10.86
C VAL A 40 7.10 26.30 -11.26
N GLY A 41 6.17 25.95 -12.15
CA GLY A 41 6.00 24.58 -12.64
C GLY A 41 7.25 24.07 -13.38
N ARG A 42 7.95 24.93 -14.11
CA ARG A 42 9.20 24.56 -14.79
C ARG A 42 10.36 24.36 -13.82
N ALA A 43 10.41 25.11 -12.72
CA ALA A 43 11.45 24.94 -11.68
C ALA A 43 11.15 23.76 -10.75
N ALA A 44 9.86 23.50 -10.46
CA ALA A 44 9.41 22.43 -9.58
C ALA A 44 9.35 21.06 -10.25
N THR A 45 9.34 20.98 -11.59
CA THR A 45 9.40 19.73 -12.34
C THR A 45 10.86 19.45 -12.71
N PRO A 46 11.57 18.53 -12.02
CA PRO A 46 12.93 18.18 -12.39
C PRO A 46 12.90 17.52 -13.78
N ARG A 47 13.59 18.10 -14.75
CA ARG A 47 13.64 17.57 -16.13
C ARG A 47 14.57 16.36 -16.28
N ASP A 48 15.46 16.15 -15.33
CA ASP A 48 16.56 15.19 -15.49
C ASP A 48 16.18 13.76 -15.10
N GLU A 49 15.01 13.53 -14.49
CA GLU A 49 14.62 12.21 -13.99
C GLU A 49 13.15 11.85 -14.22
N VAL A 50 12.52 12.34 -15.30
CA VAL A 50 11.37 11.59 -15.87
C VAL A 50 11.93 10.41 -16.65
N ARG A 51 12.68 9.55 -15.97
CA ARG A 51 13.00 8.22 -16.47
C ARG A 51 11.69 7.46 -16.38
N LEU A 52 10.89 7.54 -17.44
CA LEU A 52 9.74 6.66 -17.64
C LEU A 52 10.26 5.26 -17.33
N ILE A 53 9.76 4.66 -16.25
CA ILE A 53 10.12 3.30 -15.84
C ILE A 53 9.98 2.47 -17.11
N GLY A 54 11.10 1.99 -17.63
CA GLY A 54 11.08 1.18 -18.83
C GLY A 54 10.21 -0.04 -18.58
N TRP A 55 9.63 -0.62 -19.64
CA TRP A 55 8.84 -1.84 -19.49
C TRP A 55 9.60 -2.92 -18.67
N LEU A 56 10.91 -3.01 -18.85
CA LEU A 56 11.79 -3.90 -18.11
C LEU A 56 11.88 -3.55 -16.61
N ASP A 57 12.06 -2.26 -16.28
CA ASP A 57 12.12 -1.79 -14.89
C ASP A 57 10.79 -2.03 -14.16
N TRP A 58 9.67 -1.86 -14.88
CA TRP A 58 8.34 -2.13 -14.33
C TRP A 58 8.14 -3.62 -14.06
N GLN A 59 8.58 -4.49 -14.98
CA GLN A 59 8.53 -5.93 -14.77
C GLN A 59 9.40 -6.38 -13.59
N ALA A 60 10.59 -5.81 -13.43
CA ALA A 60 11.46 -6.07 -12.29
C ALA A 60 10.79 -5.66 -10.96
N LEU A 61 10.24 -4.45 -10.90
CA LEU A 61 9.50 -3.97 -9.73
C LEU A 61 8.27 -4.83 -9.42
N LYS A 62 7.54 -5.29 -10.44
CA LYS A 62 6.40 -6.19 -10.27
C LYS A 62 6.83 -7.53 -9.71
N ALA A 63 7.90 -8.12 -10.23
CA ALA A 63 8.45 -9.38 -9.75
C ALA A 63 8.91 -9.27 -8.29
N GLN A 64 9.60 -8.18 -7.94
CA GLN A 64 10.03 -7.90 -6.58
C GLN A 64 8.85 -7.77 -5.62
N ARG A 65 7.82 -6.99 -5.98
CA ARG A 65 6.60 -6.88 -5.15
C ARG A 65 5.90 -8.22 -4.96
N GLN A 66 5.87 -9.07 -5.98
CA GLN A 66 5.28 -10.39 -5.86
C GLN A 66 6.09 -11.29 -4.92
N TYR A 67 7.42 -11.25 -5.02
CA TYR A 67 8.33 -11.94 -4.11
C TYR A 67 8.14 -11.50 -2.65
N ASP A 68 8.19 -10.19 -2.40
CA ASP A 68 8.05 -9.63 -1.04
C ASP A 68 6.67 -9.93 -0.46
N GLY A 69 5.63 -9.86 -1.29
CA GLY A 69 4.26 -10.19 -0.92
C GLY A 69 4.09 -11.65 -0.51
N GLU A 70 4.65 -12.58 -1.27
CA GLU A 70 4.59 -14.01 -0.97
C GLU A 70 5.42 -14.36 0.26
N LEU A 71 6.64 -13.84 0.38
CA LEU A 71 7.50 -14.06 1.55
C LEU A 71 6.82 -13.54 2.84
N SER A 72 6.19 -12.36 2.78
CA SER A 72 5.42 -11.80 3.89
C SER A 72 4.20 -12.67 4.23
N ALA A 73 3.50 -13.23 3.23
CA ALA A 73 2.38 -14.12 3.46
C ALA A 73 2.82 -15.44 4.13
N LEU A 74 3.90 -16.06 3.65
CA LEU A 74 4.45 -17.28 4.24
C LEU A 74 4.85 -17.07 5.71
N ARG A 75 5.55 -15.98 6.04
CA ARG A 75 5.93 -15.65 7.42
C ARG A 75 4.72 -15.50 8.34
N ARG A 76 3.72 -14.72 7.91
CA ARG A 76 2.48 -14.54 8.69
C ARG A 76 1.74 -15.85 8.92
N ASP A 77 1.76 -16.75 7.94
CA ASP A 77 1.06 -18.03 8.04
C ASP A 77 1.78 -19.00 8.98
N VAL A 78 3.11 -19.04 8.96
CA VAL A 78 3.90 -19.81 9.94
C VAL A 78 3.71 -19.25 11.35
N ASP A 79 3.71 -17.92 11.52
CA ASP A 79 3.39 -17.30 12.82
C ASP A 79 1.98 -17.63 13.30
N ALA A 80 1.01 -17.70 12.39
CA ALA A 80 -0.36 -18.07 12.73
C ALA A 80 -0.45 -19.53 13.19
N LEU A 81 0.29 -20.44 12.55
CA LEU A 81 0.38 -21.84 12.99
C LEU A 81 1.03 -21.95 14.38
N ALA A 82 2.10 -21.19 14.63
CA ALA A 82 2.75 -21.15 15.95
C ALA A 82 1.75 -20.72 17.05
N LYS A 83 1.00 -19.65 16.79
CA LYS A 83 -0.04 -19.14 17.71
C LYS A 83 -1.17 -20.15 17.94
N ALA A 84 -1.55 -20.89 16.90
CA ALA A 84 -2.60 -21.91 17.02
C ALA A 84 -2.20 -23.08 17.94
N LEU A 85 -0.90 -23.32 18.13
CA LEU A 85 -0.37 -24.34 19.03
C LEU A 85 0.00 -23.83 20.43
N GLU A 86 -0.36 -22.60 20.82
CA GLU A 86 -0.06 -22.08 22.17
C GLU A 86 -0.83 -22.82 23.29
N ARG A 87 -0.77 -22.32 24.53
CA ARG A 87 -1.06 -23.03 25.79
C ARG A 87 -2.40 -23.80 25.87
N TYR A 88 -3.40 -23.39 25.10
CA TYR A 88 -4.70 -24.08 24.99
C TYR A 88 -5.10 -24.19 23.52
N PRO A 89 -4.51 -25.14 22.78
CA PRO A 89 -4.67 -25.17 21.34
C PRO A 89 -6.00 -25.85 20.99
N ASP A 90 -6.77 -25.24 20.09
CA ASP A 90 -8.00 -25.81 19.53
C ASP A 90 -7.66 -26.61 18.26
N PRO A 91 -7.76 -27.96 18.28
CA PRO A 91 -7.42 -28.81 17.13
C PRO A 91 -8.25 -28.50 15.88
N VAL A 92 -9.52 -28.13 16.05
CA VAL A 92 -10.41 -27.83 14.93
C VAL A 92 -10.01 -26.53 14.27
N ALA A 93 -9.78 -25.48 15.07
CA ALA A 93 -9.30 -24.20 14.53
C ALA A 93 -7.92 -24.34 13.86
N ALA A 94 -7.01 -25.11 14.44
CA ALA A 94 -5.67 -25.34 13.90
C ALA A 94 -5.69 -26.10 12.56
N SER A 95 -6.53 -27.14 12.44
CA SER A 95 -6.69 -27.90 11.19
C SER A 95 -7.28 -27.06 10.05
N LEU A 96 -8.30 -26.25 10.34
CA LEU A 96 -8.87 -25.31 9.35
C LEU A 96 -7.87 -24.24 8.91
N LEU A 97 -7.02 -23.79 9.84
CA LEU A 97 -5.93 -22.87 9.52
C LEU A 97 -4.89 -23.54 8.60
N ALA A 98 -4.46 -24.75 8.94
CA ALA A 98 -3.52 -25.52 8.13
C ALA A 98 -4.04 -25.76 6.70
N GLU A 99 -5.30 -26.18 6.55
CA GLU A 99 -5.91 -26.38 5.23
C GLU A 99 -5.98 -25.09 4.41
N ARG A 100 -6.31 -23.97 5.05
CA ARG A 100 -6.34 -22.66 4.39
C ARG A 100 -4.95 -22.25 3.88
N ILE A 101 -3.91 -22.47 4.68
CA ILE A 101 -2.52 -22.18 4.33
C ILE A 101 -2.09 -23.07 3.17
N ALA A 102 -2.39 -24.37 3.23
CA ALA A 102 -2.10 -25.32 2.15
C ALA A 102 -2.73 -24.91 0.82
N ASN A 103 -3.99 -24.46 0.86
CA ASN A 103 -4.72 -24.01 -0.31
C ASN A 103 -4.19 -22.68 -0.88
N ARG A 104 -3.77 -21.76 -0.01
CA ARG A 104 -3.22 -20.46 -0.43
C ARG A 104 -1.88 -20.60 -1.15
N HIS A 105 -1.05 -21.54 -0.70
CA HIS A 105 0.34 -21.69 -1.15
C HIS A 105 0.56 -22.88 -2.09
N ARG A 106 -0.47 -23.31 -2.83
CA ARG A 106 -0.32 -24.37 -3.86
C ARG A 106 0.61 -23.97 -5.01
N ALA A 107 0.68 -22.67 -5.30
CA ALA A 107 1.51 -22.11 -6.34
C ALA A 107 2.05 -20.76 -5.89
N GLY A 108 3.14 -20.32 -6.50
CA GLY A 108 3.78 -19.06 -6.17
C GLY A 108 5.06 -18.83 -6.96
N VAL A 109 5.84 -17.86 -6.53
CA VAL A 109 7.12 -17.48 -7.11
C VAL A 109 8.09 -18.67 -7.01
N PRO A 110 8.76 -19.06 -8.12
CA PRO A 110 9.67 -20.20 -8.13
C PRO A 110 10.84 -20.07 -7.14
N MET A 111 11.33 -18.85 -6.93
CA MET A 111 12.44 -18.55 -6.02
C MET A 111 12.11 -18.82 -4.53
N LEU A 112 10.82 -18.88 -4.18
CA LEU A 112 10.34 -19.19 -2.83
C LEU A 112 9.86 -20.65 -2.69
N ALA A 113 10.16 -21.52 -3.66
CA ALA A 113 9.64 -22.89 -3.67
C ALA A 113 10.03 -23.70 -2.41
N SER A 114 11.28 -23.60 -1.96
CA SER A 114 11.75 -24.32 -0.77
C SER A 114 11.14 -23.77 0.52
N GLN A 115 11.04 -22.45 0.66
CA GLN A 115 10.38 -21.82 1.80
C GLN A 115 8.90 -22.17 1.85
N ARG A 116 8.24 -22.22 0.69
CA ARG A 116 6.84 -22.61 0.56
C ARG A 116 6.64 -24.07 0.93
N GLU A 117 7.49 -24.97 0.45
CA GLU A 117 7.46 -26.38 0.82
C GLU A 117 7.61 -26.56 2.34
N ALA A 118 8.52 -25.82 2.98
CA ALA A 118 8.68 -25.85 4.42
C ALA A 118 7.42 -25.39 5.17
N ALA A 119 6.78 -24.29 4.73
CA ALA A 119 5.53 -23.82 5.31
C ALA A 119 4.37 -24.82 5.12
N LEU A 120 4.30 -25.48 3.95
CA LEU A 120 3.31 -26.53 3.69
C LEU A 120 3.53 -27.75 4.59
N LYS A 121 4.78 -28.16 4.81
CA LYS A 121 5.12 -29.26 5.71
C LYS A 121 4.79 -28.94 7.17
N ALA A 122 4.98 -27.68 7.60
CA ALA A 122 4.54 -27.23 8.91
C ALA A 122 3.01 -27.31 9.04
N ALA A 123 2.26 -26.84 8.04
CA ALA A 123 0.80 -26.94 8.01
C ALA A 123 0.32 -28.40 8.08
N ASP A 124 0.93 -29.30 7.31
CA ASP A 124 0.63 -30.74 7.33
C ASP A 124 0.89 -31.36 8.72
N SER A 125 2.00 -30.98 9.37
CA SER A 125 2.31 -31.45 10.73
C SER A 125 1.29 -30.96 11.77
N VAL A 126 0.80 -29.72 11.66
CA VAL A 126 -0.31 -29.22 12.50
C VAL A 126 -1.60 -29.98 12.24
N GLN A 127 -1.88 -30.30 10.98
CA GLN A 127 -3.06 -31.09 10.60
C GLN A 127 -2.99 -32.52 11.15
N LEU A 128 -1.82 -33.16 11.11
CA LEU A 128 -1.58 -34.47 11.72
C LEU A 128 -1.73 -34.41 13.25
N TRP A 129 -1.20 -33.37 13.89
CA TRP A 129 -1.36 -33.18 15.34
C TRP A 129 -2.84 -33.05 15.73
N ALA A 130 -3.61 -32.25 14.98
CA ALA A 130 -5.04 -32.07 15.22
C ALA A 130 -5.84 -33.38 15.10
N GLN A 131 -5.37 -34.31 14.26
CA GLN A 131 -5.94 -35.65 14.08
C GLN A 131 -5.39 -36.68 15.09
N SER A 132 -4.59 -36.25 16.07
CA SER A 132 -3.86 -37.12 17.02
C SER A 132 -2.86 -38.09 16.36
N GLY A 133 -2.37 -37.76 15.16
CA GLY A 133 -1.39 -38.55 14.42
C GLY A 133 0.07 -38.29 14.81
N VAL A 134 0.38 -37.13 15.39
CA VAL A 134 1.72 -36.73 15.88
C VAL A 134 1.62 -35.94 17.18
N SER A 135 2.73 -35.82 17.91
CA SER A 135 2.81 -35.00 19.13
C SER A 135 2.75 -33.49 18.82
N ARG A 136 2.39 -32.68 19.82
CA ARG A 136 2.40 -31.21 19.67
C ARG A 136 3.81 -30.71 19.42
N GLU A 137 4.79 -31.34 20.07
CA GLU A 137 6.21 -31.03 19.98
C GLU A 137 6.73 -31.27 18.55
N GLU A 138 6.29 -32.33 17.88
CA GLU A 138 6.61 -32.58 16.46
C GLU A 138 6.03 -31.49 15.55
N ALA A 139 4.79 -31.07 15.77
CA ALA A 139 4.19 -29.98 15.01
C ALA A 139 4.90 -28.63 15.24
N VAL A 140 5.30 -28.35 16.48
CA VAL A 140 6.11 -27.17 16.82
C VAL A 140 7.48 -27.21 16.14
N ALA A 141 8.17 -28.36 16.15
CA ALA A 141 9.46 -28.51 15.50
C ALA A 141 9.38 -28.26 13.98
N ALA A 142 8.29 -28.71 13.33
CA ALA A 142 8.07 -28.44 11.91
C ALA A 142 7.85 -26.94 11.62
N ILE A 143 7.13 -26.24 12.50
CA ILE A 143 6.93 -24.78 12.41
C ILE A 143 8.26 -24.03 12.60
N GLU A 144 9.07 -24.43 13.58
CA GLU A 144 10.40 -23.82 13.82
C GLU A 144 11.35 -24.01 12.64
N ALA A 145 11.35 -25.19 12.02
CA ALA A 145 12.13 -25.45 10.81
C ALA A 145 11.67 -24.55 9.66
N ALA A 146 10.36 -24.35 9.49
CA ALA A 146 9.82 -23.44 8.48
C ALA A 146 10.16 -21.98 8.76
N ALA A 147 10.05 -21.53 10.02
CA ALA A 147 10.41 -20.18 10.44
C ALA A 147 11.88 -19.88 10.17
N THR A 148 12.77 -20.81 10.50
CA THR A 148 14.23 -20.68 10.26
C THR A 148 14.53 -20.46 8.77
N LEU A 149 13.90 -21.24 7.89
CA LEU A 149 14.06 -21.10 6.44
C LEU A 149 13.49 -19.79 5.89
N LEU A 150 12.42 -19.28 6.49
CA LEU A 150 11.78 -18.02 6.10
C LEU A 150 12.49 -16.77 6.61
N GLU A 151 13.20 -16.87 7.74
CA GLU A 151 14.00 -15.76 8.29
C GLU A 151 15.26 -15.51 7.47
N GLY A 152 15.79 -16.53 6.79
CA GLY A 152 16.93 -16.36 5.89
C GLY A 152 18.15 -15.81 6.61
N ARG A 153 18.53 -16.41 7.74
CA ARG A 153 19.94 -16.42 8.12
C ARG A 153 20.56 -17.67 7.50
N PRO A 154 21.54 -17.55 6.57
CA PRO A 154 22.45 -18.66 6.35
C PRO A 154 23.13 -19.06 7.67
#